data_AF-A0A9D4E2C4-F1
#
_entry.id   AF-A0A9D4E2C4-F1
#
_cell.length_a   1.000
_cell.length_b   1.000
_cell.length_c   1.000
_cell.angle_alpha   90.00
_cell.angle_beta   90.00
_cell.angle_gamma   90.00
#
_symmetry.space_group_name_H-M   'P 1'
#
loop_
_entity.id
_entity.type
_entity.pdbx_description
1 polymer ?
#
loop_
_entity_poly.entity_id
_entity_poly.type
_entity_poly.pdbx_seq_one_letter_code
_entity_poly.pdbx_strand_id
1 'polypeptide(L)' 'MEGTFENVLKASTDITKHTTTTTTTTTTTTTTTTTTTTTTTTTTTSTTTTTSIFFRHLKDSVQ' A
#
# COMPACT_ATOMS: atom_id res chain seq x y z
N MET A 1 -6.03 -44.43 3.21
CA MET A 1 -6.91 -43.24 3.21
C MET A 1 -6.04 -41.98 3.33
N GLU A 2 -5.07 -41.81 2.42
CA GLU A 2 -4.09 -40.70 2.45
C GLU A 2 -4.40 -39.60 1.41
N GLY A 3 -5.21 -39.94 0.39
CA GLY A 3 -5.40 -39.09 -0.79
C GLY A 3 -6.42 -37.95 -0.63
N THR A 4 -7.17 -37.89 0.48
CA THR A 4 -8.19 -36.87 0.72
C THR A 4 -7.65 -35.65 1.46
N PHE A 5 -6.66 -35.82 2.35
CA PHE A 5 -6.13 -34.70 3.16
C PHE A 5 -5.24 -33.75 2.35
N GLU A 6 -4.36 -34.30 1.51
CA GLU A 6 -3.51 -33.55 0.57
C GLU A 6 -4.33 -32.81 -0.51
N ASN A 7 -5.48 -33.38 -0.91
CA ASN A 7 -6.37 -32.74 -1.89
C ASN A 7 -7.17 -31.59 -1.27
N VAL A 8 -7.54 -31.69 0.01
CA VAL A 8 -8.18 -30.60 0.77
C VAL A 8 -7.18 -29.46 1.03
N LEU A 9 -5.92 -29.79 1.36
CA LEU A 9 -4.84 -28.81 1.54
C LEU A 9 -4.49 -28.08 0.22
N LYS A 10 -4.56 -28.77 -0.92
CA LYS A 10 -4.43 -28.15 -2.26
C LYS A 10 -5.64 -27.30 -2.65
N ALA A 11 -6.85 -27.64 -2.20
CA ALA A 11 -8.06 -26.86 -2.48
C ALA A 11 -8.12 -25.53 -1.70
N SER A 12 -7.50 -25.46 -0.51
CA SER A 12 -7.45 -24.26 0.33
C SER A 12 -6.20 -23.40 0.07
N THR A 13 -5.86 -23.16 -1.20
CA THR A 13 -4.77 -22.22 -1.50
C THR A 13 -5.32 -20.79 -1.39
N ASP A 14 -5.38 -20.24 -0.18
CA ASP A 14 -5.68 -18.82 0.03
C ASP A 14 -4.60 -17.99 -0.68
N ILE A 15 -4.92 -17.49 -1.86
CA ILE A 15 -4.02 -16.60 -2.60
C ILE A 15 -4.06 -15.26 -1.88
N THR A 16 -3.07 -15.03 -1.03
CA THR A 16 -2.88 -13.73 -0.39
C THR A 16 -2.16 -12.82 -1.37
N LYS A 17 -2.86 -11.81 -1.89
CA LYS A 17 -2.24 -10.76 -2.70
C LYS A 17 -1.84 -9.60 -1.78
N HIS A 18 -0.59 -9.19 -1.89
CA HIS A 18 -0.05 -8.05 -1.15
C HIS A 18 0.23 -6.93 -2.15
N THR A 19 -0.32 -5.75 -1.86
CA THR A 19 -0.03 -4.54 -2.63
C THR A 19 0.52 -3.49 -1.68
N THR A 20 1.70 -2.97 -1.97
CA THR A 20 2.29 -1.84 -1.26
C THR A 20 2.26 -0.62 -2.16
N THR A 21 1.68 0.46 -1.68
CA THR A 21 1.65 1.74 -2.37
C THR A 21 2.35 2.78 -1.49
N THR A 22 3.36 3.44 -2.05
CA THR A 22 4.05 4.55 -1.40
C THR A 22 3.71 5.83 -2.15
N THR A 23 3.30 6.86 -1.42
CA THR A 23 3.02 8.19 -1.97
C THR A 23 3.88 9.21 -1.24
N THR A 24 4.65 9.98 -2.01
CA THR A 24 5.47 11.08 -1.50
C THR A 24 4.90 12.38 -2.05
N THR A 25 4.68 13.34 -1.15
CA THR A 25 4.20 14.68 -1.51
C THR A 25 5.20 15.70 -0.99
N THR A 26 5.67 16.56 -1.89
CA THR A 26 6.57 17.68 -1.57
C THR A 26 5.83 18.98 -1.85
N THR A 27 5.83 19.88 -0.87
CA THR A 27 5.24 21.21 -0.99
C THR A 27 6.30 22.25 -0.66
N THR A 28 6.53 23.16 -1.60
CA THR A 28 7.43 24.29 -1.43
C THR A 28 6.61 25.56 -1.35
N THR A 29 6.83 26.36 -0.31
CA THR A 29 6.18 27.67 -0.15
C THR A 29 7.26 28.73 -0.05
N THR A 30 7.17 29.73 -0.93
CA THR A 30 8.06 30.88 -0.95
C THR A 30 7.26 32.10 -0.55
N THR A 31 7.76 32.82 0.45
CA THR A 31 7.16 34.09 0.91
C THR A 31 8.17 35.21 0.74
N THR A 32 7.75 36.26 0.04
CA THR A 32 8.54 37.47 -0.23
C THR A 32 7.85 38.67 0.42
N THR A 33 8.58 39.42 1.25
CA THR A 33 8.05 40.63 1.92
C THR A 33 8.83 41.87 1.49
N THR A 34 8.15 42.90 0.97
CA THR A 34 8.74 44.02 0.21
C THR A 34 8.98 45.31 1.01
N THR A 35 9.24 45.22 2.31
CA THR A 35 9.53 46.40 3.15
C THR A 35 11.02 46.50 3.50
N THR A 36 11.71 45.36 3.49
CA THR A 36 13.15 45.17 3.65
C THR A 36 13.42 43.78 3.06
N THR A 37 13.95 43.69 1.84
CA THR A 37 13.88 42.46 1.02
C THR A 37 14.40 41.22 1.78
N THR A 38 13.47 40.37 2.20
CA THR A 38 13.76 39.08 2.84
C THR A 38 12.94 38.02 2.13
N THR A 39 13.63 36.96 1.68
CA THR A 39 12.99 35.81 1.03
C THR A 39 13.13 34.62 1.96
N THR A 40 12.00 34.04 2.36
CA THR A 40 11.98 32.80 3.13
C THR A 40 11.40 31.69 2.26
N THR A 41 12.16 30.61 2.15
CA THR A 41 11.75 29.40 1.43
C THR A 41 11.60 28.28 2.44
N THR A 42 10.40 27.71 2.52
CA THR A 42 10.10 26.56 3.38
C THR A 42 9.74 25.39 2.49
N THR A 43 10.41 24.26 2.70
CA THR A 43 10.17 23.01 1.98
C THR A 43 9.71 21.97 2.98
N THR A 44 8.53 21.39 2.73
CA THR A 44 7.98 20.31 3.54
C THR A 44 7.82 19.08 2.67
N THR A 45 8.30 17.94 3.15
CA THR A 45 8.16 16.64 2.48
C THR A 45 7.46 15.67 3.42
N SER A 46 6.41 15.04 2.92
CA SER A 46 5.65 14.02 3.63
C SER A 46 5.62 12.73 2.81
N THR A 47 5.79 11.61 3.50
CA THR A 47 5.77 10.27 2.88
C THR A 47 4.77 9.42 3.62
N THR A 48 3.86 8.82 2.86
CA THR A 48 2.86 7.88 3.36
C THR A 48 3.03 6.55 2.66
N THR A 49 3.11 5.47 3.43
CA THR A 49 3.20 4.10 2.93
C THR A 49 1.98 3.33 3.40
N THR A 50 1.25 2.75 2.44
CA THR A 50 0.06 1.94 2.70
C THR A 50 0.30 0.53 2.16
N THR A 51 0.09 -0.46 3.01
CA THR A 51 0.15 -1.88 2.64
C THR A 51 -1.24 -2.48 2.77
N SER A 52 -1.74 -3.05 1.68
CA SER A 52 -3.05 -3.70 1.60
C SER A 52 -2.87 -5.20 1.37
N ILE A 53 -3.61 -5.99 2.14
CA ILE A 53 -3.65 -7.45 2.05
C ILE A 53 -5.04 -7.85 1.56
N PHE A 54 -5.10 -8.56 0.44
CA PHE A 54 -6.36 -9.07 -0.11
C PHE A 54 -6.39 -10.59 -0.02
N PHE A 55 -7.41 -11.11 0.68
CA PHE A 55 -7.69 -12.54 0.80
C PHE A 55 -8.76 -12.93 -0.21
N ARG A 56 -8.42 -13.80 -1.15
CA ARG A 56 -9.41 -14.44 -2.03
C ARG A 56 -9.75 -15.81 -1.47
N HIS A 57 -10.98 -15.97 -0.98
CA HIS A 57 -11.50 -17.28 -0.65
C HIS A 57 -11.81 -18.04 -1.95
N LEU A 58 -11.19 -19.20 -2.16
CA LEU A 58 -11.54 -20.13 -3.23
C LEU A 58 -12.80 -20.90 -2.81
N LYS A 59 -13.98 -20.39 -3.13
CA LYS A 59 -15.25 -21.07 -2.85
C LYS A 59 -15.77 -21.75 -4.12
N ASP A 60 -14.99 -22.63 -4.74
CA ASP A 60 -15.46 -23.45 -5.88
C ASP A 60 -14.54 -24.67 -6.08
N SER A 61 -14.72 -25.74 -5.31
CA SER A 61 -14.23 -27.07 -5.71
C SER A 61 -14.89 -28.21 -4.94
N VAL A 62 -16.23 -28.21 -4.87
CA VAL A 62 -16.99 -29.43 -4.56
C VAL A 62 -18.32 -29.38 -5.33
N GLN A 63 -18.28 -29.76 -6.60
CA GLN A 63 -19.42 -30.40 -7.29
C GLN A 63 -18.92 -31.72 -7.86
#